data_AF-A0A0M6YBR3-F1
#
_entry.id   AF-A0A0M6YBR3-F1
#
_cell.length_a   1.000
_cell.length_b   1.000
_cell.length_c   1.000
_cell.angle_alpha   90.00
_cell.angle_beta   90.00
_cell.angle_gamma   90.00
#
_symmetry.space_group_name_H-M   'P 1'
#
loop_
_entity.id
_entity.type
_entity.pdbx_description
1 polymer ?
#
loop_
_entity_poly.entity_id
_entity_poly.type
_entity_poly.pdbx_seq_one_letter_code
_entity_poly.pdbx_strand_id
1 'polypeptide(L)'
;MAAPADKTTDWSVILKGALLSGVMNAVINGTIQWYLLSGHDPLPLTVDGITNDDTTVFGAAVPLAVSLAMILTAVAYSTVKPPKPNFYPTFLWMVVKHGFLALGELVTFAVLWQRMLGTITVPLSVAVIILGLVAGVAATIVNFMTVRAALVQAP
;
A
#
# COMPACT_ATOMS: atom_id res chain seq x y z
N MET A 1 27.40 -26.71 -24.39
CA MET A 1 26.23 -25.79 -24.30
C MET A 1 26.33 -25.07 -22.97
N ALA A 2 26.62 -23.77 -22.97
CA ALA A 2 26.60 -22.96 -21.75
C ALA A 2 25.15 -22.82 -21.27
N ALA A 3 24.92 -23.01 -19.97
CA ALA A 3 23.61 -22.78 -19.36
C ALA A 3 23.17 -21.33 -19.64
N PRO A 4 21.90 -21.09 -20.02
CA PRO A 4 21.41 -19.74 -20.24
C PRO A 4 21.55 -18.92 -18.94
N ALA A 5 22.06 -17.70 -19.08
CA ALA A 5 22.25 -16.77 -17.96
C ALA A 5 20.97 -16.65 -17.12
N ASP A 6 21.13 -16.81 -15.81
CA ASP A 6 20.10 -16.77 -14.80
C ASP A 6 19.36 -15.42 -14.80
N LYS A 7 18.14 -15.39 -15.36
CA LYS A 7 17.25 -14.22 -15.35
C LYS A 7 16.42 -14.11 -14.07
N THR A 8 16.63 -14.98 -13.07
CA THR A 8 15.74 -15.06 -11.90
C THR A 8 15.90 -13.92 -10.89
N THR A 9 16.88 -13.03 -11.08
CA THR A 9 17.13 -11.87 -10.20
C THR A 9 17.32 -10.55 -10.95
N ASP A 10 16.56 -10.33 -12.03
CA ASP A 10 16.52 -9.01 -12.67
C ASP A 10 15.65 -8.04 -11.87
N TRP A 11 16.27 -7.28 -10.96
CA TRP A 11 15.62 -6.28 -10.11
C TRP A 11 14.88 -5.21 -10.89
N SER A 12 15.31 -4.91 -12.13
CA SER A 12 14.64 -3.94 -12.98
C SER A 12 13.26 -4.45 -13.42
N VAL A 13 13.12 -5.74 -13.66
CA VAL A 13 11.84 -6.38 -14.03
C VAL A 13 10.89 -6.40 -12.83
N ILE A 14 11.40 -6.74 -11.64
CA ILE A 14 10.61 -6.73 -10.40
C ILE A 14 10.13 -5.31 -10.08
N LEU A 15 11.02 -4.31 -10.21
CA LEU A 15 10.67 -2.91 -10.00
C LEU A 15 9.63 -2.42 -11.01
N LYS A 16 9.79 -2.74 -12.30
CA LYS A 16 8.79 -2.39 -13.33
C LYS A 16 7.43 -3.01 -13.02
N GLY A 17 7.39 -4.27 -12.61
CA GLY A 17 6.16 -4.94 -12.20
C GLY A 17 5.52 -4.30 -10.97
N ALA A 18 6.33 -3.91 -9.99
CA ALA A 18 5.87 -3.19 -8.80
C ALA A 18 5.32 -1.81 -9.13
N LEU A 19 5.99 -1.04 -10.00
CA LEU A 19 5.50 0.27 -10.46
C LEU A 19 4.18 0.14 -11.20
N LEU A 20 4.04 -0.86 -12.07
CA LEU A 20 2.77 -1.12 -12.77
C LEU A 20 1.65 -1.47 -11.79
N SER A 21 1.93 -2.32 -10.80
CA SER A 21 0.99 -2.62 -9.71
C SER A 21 0.59 -1.35 -8.95
N GLY A 22 1.57 -0.48 -8.66
CA GLY A 22 1.34 0.81 -8.04
C GLY A 22 0.40 1.71 -8.82
N VAL A 23 0.65 1.90 -10.11
CA VAL A 23 -0.18 2.74 -10.98
C VAL A 23 -1.60 2.20 -11.07
N MET A 24 -1.77 0.88 -11.25
CA MET A 24 -3.10 0.28 -11.29
C MET A 24 -3.86 0.46 -9.98
N ASN A 25 -3.19 0.24 -8.83
CA ASN A 25 -3.81 0.44 -7.53
C ASN A 25 -4.15 1.91 -7.28
N ALA A 26 -3.31 2.85 -7.69
CA ALA A 26 -3.59 4.27 -7.56
C ALA A 26 -4.86 4.67 -8.31
N VAL A 27 -4.99 4.21 -9.56
CA VAL A 27 -6.16 4.51 -10.39
C VAL A 27 -7.42 3.85 -9.81
N ILE A 28 -7.37 2.55 -9.53
CA ILE A 28 -8.54 1.80 -9.04
C ILE A 28 -9.01 2.35 -7.70
N ASN A 29 -8.10 2.48 -6.73
CA ASN A 29 -8.48 2.97 -5.40
C ASN A 29 -8.85 4.45 -5.44
N GLY A 30 -8.22 5.27 -6.29
CA GLY A 30 -8.63 6.66 -6.52
C GLY A 30 -10.06 6.76 -7.03
N THR A 31 -10.44 5.96 -8.04
CA THR A 31 -11.82 5.92 -8.55
C THR A 31 -12.82 5.44 -7.50
N ILE A 32 -12.47 4.42 -6.71
CA ILE A 32 -13.31 3.94 -5.61
C ILE A 32 -13.50 5.06 -4.58
N GLN A 33 -12.43 5.75 -4.18
CA GLN A 33 -12.50 6.82 -3.19
C GLN A 33 -13.24 8.04 -3.71
N TRP A 34 -13.17 8.34 -5.00
CA TRP A 34 -14.01 9.38 -5.61
C TRP A 34 -15.49 9.07 -5.39
N TYR A 35 -15.91 7.83 -5.66
CA TYR A 35 -17.29 7.41 -5.45
C TYR A 35 -17.69 7.41 -3.97
N LEU A 36 -16.83 6.87 -3.08
CA LEU A 36 -17.13 6.77 -1.65
C LEU A 36 -17.17 8.12 -0.93
N LEU A 37 -16.37 9.10 -1.36
CA LEU A 37 -16.27 10.42 -0.73
C LEU A 37 -17.07 11.50 -1.48
N SER A 38 -17.80 11.13 -2.53
CA SER A 38 -18.67 12.05 -3.26
C SER A 38 -19.73 12.64 -2.32
N GLY A 39 -19.78 13.96 -2.21
CA GLY A 39 -20.70 14.68 -1.32
C GLY A 39 -20.15 15.00 0.08
N HIS A 40 -18.91 14.61 0.38
CA HIS A 40 -18.23 14.90 1.66
C HIS A 40 -17.29 16.12 1.60
N ASP A 41 -17.38 16.93 0.54
CA ASP A 41 -16.50 18.08 0.30
C ASP A 41 -16.95 19.32 1.13
N PRO A 42 -16.04 20.05 1.83
CA PRO A 42 -14.59 19.87 1.94
C PRO A 42 -14.14 18.84 2.98
N LEU A 43 -13.05 18.13 2.69
CA LEU A 43 -12.51 17.05 3.54
C LEU A 43 -11.28 17.52 4.34
N PRO A 44 -11.26 17.34 5.67
CA PRO A 44 -10.04 17.55 6.46
C PRO A 44 -8.98 16.47 6.16
N LEU A 45 -7.71 16.87 6.00
CA LEU A 45 -6.59 15.93 5.87
C LEU A 45 -6.45 15.06 7.12
N THR A 46 -6.46 15.72 8.26
CA THR A 46 -6.42 15.16 9.62
C THR A 46 -7.23 16.05 10.54
N VAL A 47 -7.64 15.50 11.67
CA VAL A 47 -8.28 16.25 12.76
C VAL A 47 -7.63 15.84 14.07
N ASP A 48 -7.67 16.74 15.06
CA ASP A 48 -7.15 16.45 16.39
C ASP A 48 -8.17 15.54 17.10
N GLY A 49 -7.80 14.29 17.34
CA GLY A 49 -8.74 13.22 17.65
C GLY A 49 -8.71 12.80 19.13
N ILE A 50 -9.72 13.22 19.89
CA ILE A 50 -10.26 12.47 21.04
C ILE A 50 -11.80 12.26 20.91
N THR A 51 -12.54 13.18 20.27
CA THR A 51 -14.02 13.12 20.17
C THR A 51 -14.58 13.50 18.79
N ASN A 52 -13.76 13.54 17.74
CA ASN A 52 -14.21 13.93 16.40
C ASN A 52 -14.53 12.67 15.56
N ASP A 53 -15.75 12.62 15.01
CA ASP A 53 -16.27 11.55 14.14
C ASP A 53 -16.16 11.89 12.63
N ASP A 54 -15.51 12.99 12.28
CA ASP A 54 -15.34 13.44 10.90
C ASP A 54 -14.49 12.46 10.07
N THR A 55 -14.90 12.26 8.82
CA THR A 55 -14.11 11.49 7.84
C THR A 55 -12.92 12.32 7.37
N THR A 56 -11.70 11.84 7.64
CA THR A 56 -10.46 12.51 7.22
C THR A 56 -9.77 11.78 6.08
N VAL A 57 -8.99 12.51 5.27
CA VAL A 57 -8.22 11.92 4.16
C VAL A 57 -7.20 10.91 4.68
N PHE A 58 -6.41 11.22 5.71
CA PHE A 58 -5.45 10.26 6.26
C PHE A 58 -6.13 9.16 7.08
N GLY A 59 -7.27 9.43 7.71
CA GLY A 59 -8.11 8.41 8.34
C GLY A 59 -8.62 7.36 7.35
N ALA A 60 -8.95 7.77 6.10
CA ALA A 60 -9.28 6.85 5.01
C ALA A 60 -8.03 6.18 4.40
N ALA A 61 -6.89 6.88 4.38
CA ALA A 61 -5.64 6.38 3.79
C ALA A 61 -5.04 5.19 4.57
N VAL A 62 -5.12 5.21 5.90
CA VAL A 62 -4.59 4.17 6.78
C VAL A 62 -5.21 2.79 6.49
N PRO A 63 -6.53 2.57 6.64
CA PRO A 63 -7.14 1.27 6.39
C PRO A 63 -7.01 0.85 4.92
N LEU A 64 -6.99 1.82 3.97
CA LEU A 64 -6.76 1.56 2.56
C LEU A 64 -5.38 0.93 2.32
N ALA A 65 -4.32 1.56 2.80
CA ALA A 65 -2.95 1.07 2.60
C ALA A 65 -2.68 -0.23 3.37
N VAL A 66 -3.20 -0.36 4.59
CA VAL A 66 -3.06 -1.59 5.40
C VAL A 66 -3.74 -2.77 4.70
N SER A 67 -4.97 -2.56 4.22
CA SER A 67 -5.70 -3.59 3.48
C SER A 67 -5.00 -3.98 2.19
N LEU A 68 -4.51 -3.00 1.42
CA LEU A 68 -3.71 -3.26 0.22
C LEU A 68 -2.42 -4.02 0.55
N ALA A 69 -1.71 -3.62 1.60
CA ALA A 69 -0.48 -4.28 2.00
C ALA A 69 -0.71 -5.76 2.31
N MET A 70 -1.75 -6.07 3.08
CA MET A 70 -2.07 -7.45 3.41
C MET A 70 -2.58 -8.24 2.20
N ILE A 71 -3.52 -7.69 1.42
CA ILE A 71 -4.11 -8.37 0.26
C ILE A 71 -3.06 -8.62 -0.81
N LEU A 72 -2.26 -7.61 -1.18
CA LEU A 72 -1.24 -7.76 -2.22
C LEU A 72 -0.16 -8.74 -1.81
N THR A 73 0.22 -8.74 -0.52
CA THR A 73 1.15 -9.74 -0.01
C THR A 73 0.52 -11.13 -0.16
N ALA A 74 -0.69 -11.35 0.35
CA ALA A 74 -1.36 -12.65 0.30
C ALA A 74 -1.58 -13.14 -1.14
N VAL A 75 -1.99 -12.27 -2.07
CA VAL A 75 -2.16 -12.58 -3.49
C VAL A 75 -0.81 -12.90 -4.15
N ALA A 76 0.28 -12.25 -3.76
CA ALA A 76 1.60 -12.60 -4.29
C ALA A 76 1.99 -14.05 -3.98
N TYR A 77 1.47 -14.66 -2.92
CA TYR A 77 1.67 -16.10 -2.68
C TYR A 77 1.15 -16.94 -3.83
N SER A 78 -0.02 -16.62 -4.38
CA SER A 78 -0.63 -17.41 -5.45
C SER A 78 0.03 -17.18 -6.80
N THR A 79 0.66 -16.02 -7.02
CA THR A 79 1.24 -15.63 -8.31
C THR A 79 2.74 -15.90 -8.43
N VAL A 80 3.49 -15.95 -7.33
CA VAL A 80 4.91 -16.30 -7.35
C VAL A 80 5.08 -17.79 -7.70
N LYS A 81 5.98 -18.06 -8.64
CA LYS A 81 6.31 -19.42 -9.08
C LYS A 81 7.26 -20.10 -8.07
N PRO A 82 7.18 -21.44 -7.90
CA PRO A 82 8.16 -22.18 -7.13
C PRO A 82 9.59 -22.03 -7.70
N PRO A 83 10.64 -22.15 -6.88
CA PRO A 83 10.61 -22.40 -5.43
C PRO A 83 10.12 -21.18 -4.63
N LYS A 84 9.26 -21.40 -3.62
CA LYS A 84 8.71 -20.36 -2.72
C LYS A 84 8.46 -20.94 -1.33
N PRO A 85 8.54 -20.15 -0.24
CA PRO A 85 8.31 -20.64 1.12
C PRO A 85 6.86 -21.11 1.33
N ASN A 86 6.64 -21.98 2.33
CA ASN A 86 5.29 -22.42 2.71
C ASN A 86 4.41 -21.23 3.12
N PHE A 87 3.11 -21.32 2.81
CA PHE A 87 2.16 -20.28 3.17
C PHE A 87 2.16 -20.03 4.68
N TYR A 88 1.98 -21.09 5.46
CA TYR A 88 2.08 -21.07 6.91
C TYR A 88 3.37 -21.79 7.37
N PRO A 89 4.14 -21.22 8.32
CA PRO A 89 3.93 -19.94 9.00
C PRO A 89 4.57 -18.74 8.28
N THR A 90 5.50 -18.99 7.35
CA THR A 90 6.45 -17.97 6.87
C THR A 90 5.78 -16.87 6.06
N PHE A 91 4.99 -17.23 5.04
CA PHE A 91 4.40 -16.24 4.15
C PHE A 91 3.26 -15.46 4.81
N LEU A 92 2.42 -16.14 5.61
CA LEU A 92 1.38 -15.51 6.43
C LEU A 92 1.97 -14.47 7.38
N TRP A 93 3.12 -14.77 7.97
CA TRP A 93 3.82 -13.81 8.82
C TRP A 93 4.31 -12.57 8.05
N MET A 94 4.67 -12.69 6.76
CA MET A 94 4.96 -11.54 5.91
C MET A 94 3.74 -10.67 5.68
N VAL A 95 2.56 -11.27 5.44
CA VAL A 95 1.29 -10.55 5.28
C VAL A 95 1.04 -9.64 6.49
N VAL A 96 1.15 -10.23 7.69
CA VAL A 96 0.96 -9.50 8.95
C VAL A 96 1.99 -8.39 9.12
N LYS A 97 3.28 -8.66 8.85
CA LYS A 97 4.34 -7.66 8.94
C LYS A 97 4.14 -6.48 8.01
N HIS A 98 3.76 -6.71 6.75
CA HIS A 98 3.51 -5.63 5.81
C HIS A 98 2.28 -4.80 6.22
N GLY A 99 1.23 -5.44 6.74
CA GLY A 99 0.08 -4.75 7.31
C GLY A 99 0.46 -3.83 8.47
N PHE A 100 1.21 -4.34 9.45
CA PHE A 100 1.67 -3.54 10.59
C PHE A 100 2.64 -2.43 10.19
N LEU A 101 3.50 -2.66 9.19
CA LEU A 101 4.42 -1.64 8.68
C LEU A 101 3.64 -0.48 8.04
N ALA A 102 2.69 -0.79 7.15
CA ALA A 102 1.83 0.23 6.54
C ALA A 102 1.00 1.00 7.58
N LEU A 103 0.48 0.31 8.60
CA LEU A 103 -0.25 0.92 9.71
C LEU A 103 0.65 1.89 10.48
N GLY A 104 1.81 1.42 10.94
CA GLY A 104 2.73 2.19 11.76
C GLY A 104 3.24 3.44 11.04
N GLU A 105 3.64 3.32 9.78
CA GLU A 105 4.14 4.44 8.98
C GLU A 105 3.07 5.50 8.75
N LEU A 106 1.87 5.12 8.30
CA LEU A 106 0.82 6.09 7.97
C LEU A 106 0.19 6.73 9.20
N VAL A 107 -0.01 5.97 10.28
CA VAL A 107 -0.52 6.54 11.54
C VAL A 107 0.49 7.52 12.11
N THR A 108 1.77 7.16 12.15
CA THR A 108 2.82 8.07 12.62
C THR A 108 2.88 9.33 11.77
N PHE A 109 2.83 9.18 10.44
CA PHE A 109 2.78 10.32 9.53
C PHE A 109 1.56 11.23 9.78
N ALA A 110 0.36 10.65 9.91
CA ALA A 110 -0.86 11.41 10.14
C ALA A 110 -0.84 12.18 11.47
N VAL A 111 -0.36 11.54 12.55
CA VAL A 111 -0.22 12.17 13.87
C VAL A 111 0.80 13.31 13.83
N LEU A 112 1.95 13.10 13.20
CA LEU A 112 2.97 14.14 13.06
C LEU A 112 2.47 15.31 12.20
N TRP A 113 1.77 15.01 11.11
CA TRP A 113 1.14 16.03 10.27
C TRP A 113 0.17 16.90 11.07
N GLN A 114 -0.78 16.27 11.78
CA GLN A 114 -1.75 17.00 12.60
C GLN A 114 -1.05 17.86 13.65
N ARG A 115 -0.01 17.33 14.30
CA ARG A 115 0.75 18.06 15.32
C ARG A 115 1.53 19.26 14.77
N MET A 116 2.04 19.18 13.55
CA MET A 116 2.91 20.21 12.97
C MET A 116 2.15 21.24 12.14
N LEU A 117 1.15 20.82 11.39
CA LEU A 117 0.44 21.63 10.40
C LEU A 117 -1.04 21.86 10.74
N GLY A 118 -1.59 21.11 11.70
CA GLY A 118 -2.99 21.19 12.10
C GLY A 118 -3.95 20.66 11.04
N THR A 119 -5.22 21.01 11.21
CA THR A 119 -6.31 20.60 10.31
C THR A 119 -6.31 21.48 9.07
N ILE A 120 -5.97 20.89 7.92
CA ILE A 120 -6.09 21.52 6.59
C ILE A 120 -7.24 20.84 5.86
N THR A 121 -8.18 21.62 5.33
CA THR A 121 -9.25 21.09 4.49
C THR A 121 -8.86 21.17 3.02
N VAL A 122 -9.24 20.16 2.25
CA VAL A 122 -8.94 20.05 0.82
C VAL A 122 -10.21 19.68 0.05
N PRO A 123 -10.30 20.08 -1.23
CA PRO A 123 -11.39 19.64 -2.07
C PRO A 123 -11.32 18.13 -2.35
N LEU A 124 -12.46 17.51 -2.67
CA LEU A 124 -12.56 16.08 -2.99
C LEU A 124 -11.53 15.62 -4.04
N SER A 125 -11.29 16.43 -5.07
CA SER A 125 -10.30 16.12 -6.11
C SER A 125 -8.89 15.95 -5.55
N VAL A 126 -8.49 16.82 -4.63
CA VAL A 126 -7.18 16.75 -3.96
C VAL A 126 -7.14 15.57 -2.99
N ALA A 127 -8.20 15.32 -2.23
CA ALA A 127 -8.31 14.16 -1.35
C ALA A 127 -8.13 12.84 -2.11
N VAL A 128 -8.80 12.69 -3.27
CA VAL A 128 -8.72 11.51 -4.12
C VAL A 128 -7.32 11.33 -4.72
N ILE A 129 -6.67 12.42 -5.13
CA ILE A 129 -5.28 12.36 -5.61
C ILE A 129 -4.36 11.86 -4.49
N ILE A 130 -4.50 12.38 -3.27
CA ILE A 130 -3.71 11.95 -2.10
C ILE A 130 -3.94 10.46 -1.81
N LEU A 131 -5.21 10.02 -1.76
CA LEU A 131 -5.56 8.62 -1.50
C LEU A 131 -5.05 7.67 -2.59
N GLY A 132 -5.17 8.07 -3.86
CA GLY A 132 -4.62 7.34 -4.99
C GLY A 132 -3.09 7.22 -4.92
N LEU A 133 -2.39 8.30 -4.56
CA LEU A 133 -0.95 8.28 -4.35
C LEU A 133 -0.53 7.35 -3.22
N VAL A 134 -1.22 7.43 -2.06
CA VAL A 134 -0.95 6.51 -0.93
C VAL A 134 -1.16 5.07 -1.35
N ALA A 135 -2.28 4.75 -2.01
CA ALA A 135 -2.56 3.40 -2.51
C ALA A 135 -1.48 2.91 -3.50
N GLY A 136 -1.05 3.76 -4.42
CA GLY A 136 -0.03 3.41 -5.42
C GLY A 136 1.34 3.21 -4.82
N VAL A 137 1.76 4.07 -3.88
CA VAL A 137 3.04 3.94 -3.17
C VAL A 137 3.04 2.67 -2.31
N ALA A 138 1.99 2.45 -1.52
CA ALA A 138 1.85 1.24 -0.70
C ALA A 138 1.90 -0.03 -1.57
N ALA A 139 1.14 -0.05 -2.67
CA ALA A 139 1.12 -1.19 -3.58
C ALA A 139 2.47 -1.44 -4.26
N THR A 140 3.18 -0.38 -4.67
CA THR A 140 4.52 -0.49 -5.25
C THR A 140 5.50 -1.10 -4.27
N ILE A 141 5.59 -0.51 -3.06
CA ILE A 141 6.54 -0.94 -2.03
C ILE A 141 6.26 -2.38 -1.62
N VAL A 142 5.01 -2.70 -1.29
CA VAL A 142 4.64 -4.03 -0.81
C VAL A 142 4.83 -5.08 -1.89
N ASN A 143 4.44 -4.81 -3.14
CA ASN A 143 4.64 -5.77 -4.23
C ASN A 143 6.14 -6.02 -4.47
N PHE A 144 6.96 -4.97 -4.46
CA PHE A 144 8.40 -5.08 -4.58
C PHE A 144 9.00 -5.91 -3.44
N MET A 145 8.66 -5.59 -2.19
CA MET A 145 9.14 -6.30 -1.00
C MET A 145 8.72 -7.77 -1.00
N THR A 146 7.48 -8.06 -1.38
CA THR A 146 6.93 -9.42 -1.34
C THR A 146 7.57 -10.31 -2.41
N VAL A 147 7.64 -9.85 -3.65
CA VAL A 147 8.27 -10.62 -4.74
C VAL A 147 9.75 -10.84 -4.44
N ARG A 148 10.45 -9.80 -3.96
CA ARG A 148 11.86 -9.92 -3.55
C ARG A 148 12.03 -10.93 -2.41
N ALA A 149 11.21 -10.85 -1.36
CA ALA A 149 11.29 -11.75 -0.21
C ALA A 149 10.99 -13.20 -0.61
N ALA A 150 10.02 -13.42 -1.51
CA ALA A 150 9.66 -14.75 -1.98
C ALA A 150 10.76 -15.42 -2.80
N LEU A 151 11.49 -14.65 -3.62
CA LEU A 151 12.61 -15.16 -4.43
C LEU A 151 13.87 -15.40 -3.59
N VAL A 152 14.13 -14.58 -2.56
CA VAL A 152 15.31 -14.74 -1.68
C VAL A 152 15.13 -15.89 -0.67
N GLN A 153 13.90 -16.14 -0.21
CA GLN A 153 13.58 -17.22 0.73
C GLN A 153 13.20 -18.52 0.04
N ALA A 154 13.42 -18.61 -1.27
CA ALA A 154 13.23 -19.83 -2.02
C ALA A 154 14.29 -20.87 -1.59
N PRO A 155 13.89 -22.11 -1.24
CA PRO A 155 14.82 -23.18 -0.88
C PRO A 155 15.75 -23.59 -2.03
#